data_AF-A0A399Y487-F1
#
_entry.id   AF-A0A399Y487-F1
#
_cell.length_a   1.000
_cell.length_b   1.000
_cell.length_c   1.000
_cell.angle_alpha   90.00
_cell.angle_beta   90.00
_cell.angle_gamma   90.00
#
_symmetry.space_group_name_H-M   'P 1'
#
loop_
_entity.id
_entity.type
_entity.pdbx_description
1 polymer ?
#
loop_
_entity_poly.entity_id
_entity_poly.type
_entity_poly.pdbx_seq_one_letter_code
_entity_poly.pdbx_strand_id
1 'polypeptide(L)'
;MRGLTVCWKHGGASPASLAKRQRFLDEQAASKAVKAYGGRRDIDPAEALLEEVHRTAGHVSWLEHQIAVGSAALTEVTPGGTKTSVWVELYNTERNRLIAVTKAALDAGIAERQVQLAEAQGLMLASVIRAILDDLELSAIQRDKAPDVIRQHLLAASAVRTSADKSADIAPPATIVASFDE
;
A
#
# COMPACT_ATOMS: atom_id res chain seq x y z
N MET A 1 4.56 -34.81 -21.47
CA MET A 1 4.94 -33.63 -22.29
C MET A 1 4.17 -32.44 -21.77
N ARG A 2 4.83 -31.46 -21.12
CA ARG A 2 4.11 -30.28 -20.58
C ARG A 2 3.40 -29.53 -21.71
N GLY A 3 2.14 -29.17 -21.50
CA GLY A 3 1.32 -28.41 -22.46
C GLY A 3 0.50 -29.24 -23.46
N LEU A 4 0.47 -30.58 -23.36
CA LEU A 4 -0.39 -31.46 -24.17
C LEU A 4 -1.00 -32.60 -23.34
N THR A 5 -2.20 -33.03 -23.73
CA THR A 5 -2.94 -34.16 -23.10
C THR A 5 -2.72 -35.50 -23.80
N VAL A 6 -2.02 -35.52 -24.93
CA VAL A 6 -1.76 -36.73 -25.73
C VAL A 6 -0.27 -37.05 -25.81
N CYS A 7 0.07 -38.34 -25.93
CA CYS A 7 1.45 -38.78 -26.09
C CYS A 7 1.95 -38.55 -27.52
N TRP A 8 3.27 -38.60 -27.72
CA TRP A 8 3.90 -38.31 -29.01
C TRP A 8 3.41 -39.27 -30.10
N LYS A 9 3.21 -40.54 -29.72
CA LYS A 9 2.72 -41.62 -30.60
C LYS A 9 1.22 -41.52 -30.93
N HIS A 10 0.41 -40.85 -30.12
CA HIS A 10 -1.04 -40.72 -30.31
C HIS A 10 -1.42 -39.27 -30.63
N GLY A 11 -0.73 -38.68 -31.62
CA GLY A 11 -1.07 -37.36 -32.17
C GLY A 11 -0.35 -36.17 -31.54
N GLY A 12 0.46 -36.37 -30.49
CA GLY A 12 1.26 -35.29 -29.88
C GLY A 12 2.36 -34.73 -30.80
N ALA A 13 2.78 -35.50 -31.82
CA ALA A 13 3.71 -35.07 -32.87
C ALA A 13 3.02 -34.32 -34.02
N SER A 14 1.69 -34.26 -34.05
CA SER A 14 0.96 -33.62 -35.14
C SER A 14 1.26 -32.11 -35.18
N PRO A 15 1.30 -31.48 -36.36
CA PRO A 15 1.49 -30.03 -36.49
C PRO A 15 0.51 -29.22 -35.63
N ALA A 16 -0.75 -29.68 -35.54
CA ALA A 16 -1.78 -29.05 -34.72
C ALA A 16 -1.46 -29.11 -33.21
N SER A 17 -0.97 -30.26 -32.72
CA SER A 17 -0.57 -30.41 -31.31
C SER A 17 0.69 -29.62 -30.98
N LEU A 18 1.66 -29.55 -31.88
CA LEU A 18 2.85 -28.71 -31.69
C LEU A 18 2.49 -27.22 -31.65
N ALA A 19 1.62 -26.75 -32.55
CA ALA A 19 1.12 -25.37 -32.52
C ALA A 19 0.34 -25.05 -31.23
N LYS A 20 -0.50 -25.98 -30.74
CA LYS A 20 -1.22 -25.82 -29.47
C LYS A 20 -0.27 -25.77 -28.28
N ARG A 21 0.77 -26.63 -28.27
CA ARG A 21 1.81 -26.62 -27.24
C ARG A 21 2.56 -25.29 -27.23
N GLN A 22 2.93 -24.78 -28.40
CA GLN A 22 3.65 -23.51 -28.52
C GLN A 22 2.81 -22.37 -27.93
N ARG A 23 1.54 -22.26 -28.33
CA ARG A 23 0.61 -21.25 -27.77
C ARG A 23 0.50 -21.30 -26.25
N PHE A 24 0.42 -22.50 -25.67
CA PHE A 24 0.36 -22.67 -24.21
C PHE A 24 1.64 -22.23 -23.51
N LEU A 25 2.80 -22.50 -24.11
CA LEU A 25 4.09 -22.06 -23.58
C LEU A 25 4.24 -20.54 -23.68
N ASP A 26 3.81 -19.95 -24.80
CA ASP A 26 3.81 -18.50 -25.02
C ASP A 26 2.88 -17.80 -24.01
N GLU A 27 1.69 -18.36 -23.77
CA GLU A 27 0.75 -17.85 -22.76
C GLU A 27 1.30 -17.96 -21.33
N GLN A 28 1.97 -19.07 -20.99
CA GLN A 28 2.66 -19.19 -19.71
C GLN A 28 3.81 -18.20 -19.55
N ALA A 29 4.61 -17.99 -20.61
CA ALA A 29 5.71 -17.04 -20.60
C ALA A 29 5.18 -15.61 -20.44
N ALA A 30 4.12 -15.25 -21.17
CA ALA A 30 3.44 -13.98 -21.04
C ALA A 30 2.85 -13.78 -19.63
N SER A 31 2.17 -14.79 -19.07
CA SER A 31 1.63 -14.73 -17.71
C SER A 31 2.73 -14.54 -16.66
N LYS A 32 3.86 -15.24 -16.80
CA LYS A 32 5.02 -15.05 -15.91
C LYS A 32 5.64 -13.68 -16.06
N ALA A 33 5.77 -13.15 -17.28
CA ALA A 33 6.29 -11.82 -17.54
C ALA A 33 5.42 -10.73 -16.92
N VAL A 34 4.09 -10.82 -17.07
CA VAL A 34 3.13 -9.90 -16.43
C VAL A 34 3.21 -9.96 -14.91
N LYS A 35 3.36 -11.16 -14.33
CA LYS A 35 3.56 -11.32 -12.88
C LYS A 35 4.89 -10.76 -12.37
N ALA A 36 5.95 -10.84 -13.18
CA ALA A 36 7.29 -10.42 -12.80
C ALA A 36 7.53 -8.91 -12.94
N TYR A 37 7.05 -8.30 -14.04
CA TYR A 37 7.29 -6.87 -14.34
C TYR A 37 6.15 -5.94 -13.91
N GLY A 38 5.05 -6.50 -13.38
CA GLY A 38 3.89 -5.74 -12.93
C GLY A 38 2.81 -5.65 -14.01
N GLY A 39 1.61 -6.11 -13.67
CA GLY A 39 0.41 -5.87 -14.45
C GLY A 39 -0.16 -4.47 -14.18
N ARG A 40 -1.15 -4.08 -14.99
CA ARG A 40 -1.96 -2.87 -14.71
C ARG A 40 -2.57 -2.99 -13.30
N ARG A 41 -2.29 -2.01 -12.44
CA ARG A 41 -3.02 -1.79 -11.19
C ARG A 41 -4.10 -0.75 -11.46
N ASP A 42 -5.32 -1.06 -11.05
CA ASP A 42 -6.41 -0.09 -11.04
C ASP A 42 -6.39 0.61 -9.68
N ILE A 43 -5.69 1.74 -9.61
CA ILE A 43 -5.48 2.53 -8.39
C ILE A 43 -5.56 4.00 -8.77
N ASP A 44 -6.19 4.82 -7.91
CA ASP A 44 -6.20 6.26 -8.10
C ASP A 44 -4.77 6.81 -7.98
N PRO A 45 -4.32 7.72 -8.85
CA PRO A 45 -2.96 8.26 -8.79
C PRO A 45 -2.60 8.94 -7.47
N ALA A 46 -3.56 9.59 -6.80
CA ALA A 46 -3.31 10.21 -5.51
C ALA A 46 -3.14 9.14 -4.41
N GLU A 47 -3.93 8.07 -4.46
CA GLU A 47 -3.77 6.91 -3.59
C GLU A 47 -2.40 6.24 -3.80
N ALA A 48 -2.00 6.00 -5.06
CA ALA A 48 -0.71 5.42 -5.39
C ALA A 48 0.46 6.29 -4.90
N LEU A 49 0.34 7.61 -5.01
CA LEU A 49 1.37 8.53 -4.56
C LEU A 49 1.48 8.56 -3.02
N LEU A 50 0.35 8.53 -2.31
CA LEU A 50 0.34 8.40 -0.85
C LEU A 50 0.90 7.06 -0.39
N GLU A 51 0.55 5.96 -1.05
CA GLU A 51 1.12 4.63 -0.79
C GLU A 51 2.66 4.68 -0.86
N GLU A 52 3.20 5.38 -1.86
CA GLU A 52 4.66 5.53 -2.01
C GLU A 52 5.29 6.43 -0.94
N VAL A 53 4.60 7.49 -0.49
CA VAL A 53 5.03 8.29 0.69
C VAL A 53 5.16 7.38 1.91
N HIS A 54 4.12 6.61 2.23
CA HIS A 54 4.11 5.73 3.39
C HIS A 54 5.16 4.61 3.29
N ARG A 55 5.28 3.97 2.12
CA ARG A 55 6.30 2.95 1.86
C ARG A 55 7.71 3.50 2.09
N THR A 56 8.02 4.66 1.50
CA THR A 56 9.34 5.25 1.61
C THR A 56 9.63 5.69 3.05
N ALA A 57 8.64 6.23 3.76
CA ALA A 57 8.77 6.55 5.18
C ALA A 57 9.11 5.31 6.03
N GLY A 58 8.42 4.18 5.77
CA GLY A 58 8.71 2.89 6.40
C GLY A 58 10.15 2.41 6.11
N HIS A 59 10.60 2.49 4.86
CA HIS A 59 11.97 2.11 4.49
C HIS A 59 13.02 2.97 5.22
N VAL A 60 12.80 4.29 5.29
CA VAL A 60 13.69 5.21 6.02
C VAL A 60 13.76 4.84 7.49
N SER A 61 12.62 4.60 8.14
CA SER A 61 12.56 4.21 9.55
C SER A 61 13.26 2.88 9.81
N TRP A 62 13.07 1.90 8.93
CA TRP A 62 13.73 0.60 9.05
C TRP A 62 15.25 0.71 8.87
N LEU A 63 15.73 1.45 7.87
CA LEU A 63 17.16 1.67 7.62
C LEU A 63 17.82 2.43 8.78
N GLU A 64 17.15 3.45 9.31
CA GLU A 64 17.61 4.16 10.52
C GLU A 64 17.78 3.20 11.70
N HIS A 65 16.82 2.31 11.91
CA HIS A 65 16.92 1.29 12.96
C HIS A 65 18.10 0.34 12.75
N GLN A 66 18.31 -0.19 11.53
CA GLN A 66 19.44 -1.08 11.22
C GLN A 66 20.79 -0.39 11.48
N ILE A 67 20.91 0.89 11.12
CA ILE A 67 22.09 1.69 11.39
C ILE A 67 22.28 1.89 12.91
N ALA A 68 21.20 2.21 13.63
CA ALA A 68 21.26 2.49 15.06
C ALA A 68 21.62 1.27 15.91
N VAL A 69 21.12 0.08 15.57
CA VAL A 69 21.41 -1.16 16.31
C VAL A 69 22.75 -1.79 15.92
N GLY A 70 23.48 -1.19 14.98
CA GLY A 70 24.80 -1.66 14.53
C GLY A 70 24.75 -2.96 13.71
N SER A 71 23.56 -3.40 13.27
CA SER A 71 23.44 -4.51 12.31
C SER A 71 23.96 -4.14 10.92
N ALA A 72 24.09 -2.83 10.65
CA ALA A 72 24.74 -2.26 9.49
C ALA A 72 26.08 -1.59 9.89
N ALA A 73 27.20 -2.06 9.33
CA ALA A 73 28.47 -1.35 9.44
C ALA A 73 28.33 0.05 8.80
N LEU A 74 28.93 1.08 9.38
CA LEU A 74 28.89 2.46 8.83
C LEU A 74 29.89 2.67 7.68
N THR A 75 30.93 1.85 7.66
CA THR A 75 31.97 1.85 6.65
C THR A 75 32.27 0.42 6.21
N GLU A 76 32.71 0.28 4.98
CA GLU A 76 33.16 -0.98 4.40
C GLU A 76 34.59 -0.84 3.90
N VAL A 77 35.40 -1.87 4.17
CA VAL A 77 36.76 -1.94 3.65
C VAL A 77 36.73 -2.66 2.32
N THR A 78 37.11 -1.95 1.26
CA THR A 78 37.24 -2.49 -0.09
C THR A 78 38.71 -2.56 -0.48
N PRO A 79 39.08 -3.30 -1.55
CA PRO A 79 40.45 -3.25 -2.09
C PRO A 79 40.91 -1.82 -2.46
N GLY A 80 39.97 -0.89 -2.67
CA GLY A 80 40.23 0.52 -2.94
C GLY A 80 40.24 1.43 -1.70
N GLY A 81 40.24 0.87 -0.50
CA GLY A 81 40.22 1.60 0.77
C GLY A 81 38.87 1.56 1.48
N THR A 82 38.75 2.31 2.58
CA THR A 82 37.54 2.42 3.39
C THR A 82 36.55 3.38 2.73
N LYS A 83 35.33 2.90 2.49
CA LYS A 83 34.21 3.69 1.94
C LYS A 83 33.04 3.71 2.93
N THR A 84 32.10 4.63 2.71
CA THR A 84 30.78 4.59 3.33
C THR A 84 30.10 3.27 2.99
N SER A 85 29.42 2.66 3.96
CA SER A 85 28.73 1.40 3.68
C SER A 85 27.53 1.61 2.76
N VAL A 86 27.22 0.56 2.01
CA VAL A 86 25.99 0.48 1.20
C VAL A 86 24.74 0.82 2.02
N TRP A 87 24.69 0.48 3.31
CA TRP A 87 23.56 0.79 4.19
C TRP A 87 23.34 2.29 4.39
N VAL A 88 24.41 3.05 4.62
CA VAL A 88 24.33 4.50 4.79
C VAL A 88 23.98 5.18 3.46
N GLU A 89 24.48 4.66 2.33
CA GLU A 89 24.12 5.15 1.00
C GLU A 89 22.63 4.88 0.67
N LEU A 90 22.13 3.68 0.95
CA LEU A 90 20.72 3.32 0.79
C LEU A 90 19.83 4.20 1.68
N TYR A 91 20.20 4.40 2.95
CA TYR A 91 19.48 5.28 3.87
C TYR A 91 19.35 6.70 3.33
N ASN A 92 20.46 7.29 2.88
CA ASN A 92 20.44 8.63 2.31
C ASN A 92 19.64 8.70 1.01
N THR A 93 19.70 7.65 0.18
CA THR A 93 18.92 7.54 -1.06
C THR A 93 17.42 7.51 -0.77
N GLU A 94 16.98 6.68 0.17
CA GLU A 94 15.56 6.61 0.56
C GLU A 94 15.08 7.90 1.24
N ARG A 95 15.92 8.57 2.03
CA ARG A 95 15.57 9.90 2.59
C ARG A 95 15.33 10.94 1.51
N ASN A 96 16.19 10.98 0.49
CA ASN A 96 16.01 11.88 -0.64
C ASN A 96 14.74 11.53 -1.42
N ARG A 97 14.46 10.23 -1.61
CA ARG A 97 13.21 9.78 -2.23
C ARG A 97 11.99 10.20 -1.42
N LEU A 98 12.03 10.06 -0.09
CA LEU A 98 10.93 10.46 0.80
C LEU A 98 10.61 11.94 0.64
N ILE A 99 11.63 12.80 0.62
CA ILE A 99 11.46 14.24 0.40
C ILE A 99 10.82 14.49 -0.98
N ALA A 100 11.32 13.83 -2.03
CA ALA A 100 10.83 14.02 -3.38
C ALA A 100 9.35 13.58 -3.55
N VAL A 101 8.99 12.41 -3.03
CA VAL A 101 7.62 11.89 -3.13
C VAL A 101 6.65 12.68 -2.23
N THR A 102 7.07 13.09 -1.04
CA THR A 102 6.26 13.94 -0.15
C THR A 102 5.99 15.29 -0.79
N LYS A 103 7.03 15.91 -1.38
CA LYS A 103 6.85 17.14 -2.14
C LYS A 103 5.89 16.95 -3.30
N ALA A 104 6.04 15.88 -4.09
CA ALA A 104 5.13 15.60 -5.21
C ALA A 104 3.68 15.42 -4.73
N ALA A 105 3.45 14.81 -3.57
CA ALA A 105 2.12 14.65 -2.99
C ALA A 105 1.50 15.99 -2.57
N LEU A 106 2.30 16.87 -1.97
CA LEU A 106 1.89 18.23 -1.60
C LEU A 106 1.62 19.10 -2.84
N ASP A 107 2.54 19.07 -3.82
CA ASP A 107 2.40 19.82 -5.07
C ASP A 107 1.17 19.37 -5.88
N ALA A 108 0.80 18.07 -5.78
CA ALA A 108 -0.41 17.52 -6.39
C ALA A 108 -1.71 17.90 -5.65
N GLY A 109 -1.64 18.61 -4.52
CA GLY A 109 -2.80 19.06 -3.75
C GLY A 109 -3.60 17.92 -3.11
N ILE A 110 -2.94 16.80 -2.80
CA ILE A 110 -3.63 15.60 -2.30
C ILE A 110 -4.26 15.86 -0.93
N ALA A 111 -3.56 16.57 -0.05
CA ALA A 111 -4.05 16.86 1.29
C ALA A 111 -5.30 17.74 1.24
N GLU A 112 -5.27 18.79 0.42
CA GLU A 112 -6.39 19.70 0.20
C GLU A 112 -7.59 18.95 -0.36
N ARG A 113 -7.37 18.08 -1.36
CA ARG A 113 -8.44 17.26 -1.93
C ARG A 113 -9.04 16.30 -0.90
N GLN A 114 -8.24 15.68 -0.04
CA GLN A 114 -8.76 14.80 1.02
C GLN A 114 -9.60 15.57 2.04
N VAL A 115 -9.15 16.76 2.44
CA VAL A 115 -9.93 17.65 3.33
C VAL A 115 -11.25 18.03 2.67
N GLN A 116 -11.23 18.47 1.42
CA GLN A 116 -12.43 18.83 0.67
C GLN A 116 -13.43 17.67 0.55
N LEU A 117 -12.93 16.46 0.25
CA LEU A 117 -13.76 15.26 0.20
C LEU A 117 -14.37 14.93 1.57
N ALA A 118 -13.58 15.00 2.64
CA ALA A 118 -14.06 14.75 4.00
C ALA A 118 -15.13 15.78 4.42
N GLU A 119 -14.92 17.06 4.11
CA GLU A 119 -15.89 18.13 4.37
C GLU A 119 -17.17 17.93 3.57
N ALA A 120 -17.07 17.63 2.27
CA ALA A 120 -18.22 17.36 1.41
C ALA A 120 -19.04 16.16 1.92
N GLN A 121 -18.37 15.09 2.33
CA GLN A 121 -19.01 13.92 2.94
C GLN A 121 -19.68 14.27 4.27
N GLY A 122 -19.03 15.09 5.11
CA GLY A 122 -19.61 15.58 6.36
C GLY A 122 -20.87 16.42 6.14
N LEU A 123 -20.86 17.31 5.14
CA LEU A 123 -22.02 18.11 4.74
C LEU A 123 -23.17 17.22 4.23
N MET A 124 -22.86 16.24 3.39
CA MET A 124 -23.83 15.27 2.90
C MET A 124 -24.47 14.49 4.06
N LEU A 125 -23.66 13.94 4.96
CA LEU A 125 -24.15 13.21 6.14
C LEU A 125 -25.03 14.10 7.03
N ALA A 126 -24.60 15.33 7.29
CA ALA A 126 -25.37 16.28 8.08
C ALA A 126 -26.71 16.64 7.42
N SER A 127 -26.76 16.72 6.08
CA SER A 127 -28.01 16.98 5.35
C SER A 127 -29.00 15.82 5.48
N VAL A 128 -28.52 14.57 5.38
CA VAL A 128 -29.34 13.37 5.54
C VAL A 128 -29.87 13.28 6.98
N ILE A 129 -29.02 13.51 7.98
CA ILE A 129 -29.45 13.51 9.38
C ILE A 129 -30.53 14.56 9.62
N ARG A 130 -30.36 15.79 9.12
CA ARG A 130 -31.38 16.84 9.26
C ARG A 130 -32.70 16.46 8.61
N ALA A 131 -32.67 15.95 7.38
CA ALA A 131 -33.87 15.51 6.68
C ALA A 131 -34.62 14.42 7.47
N ILE A 132 -33.90 13.42 7.98
CA ILE A 132 -34.49 12.35 8.82
C ILE A 132 -35.13 12.94 10.08
N LEU A 133 -34.44 13.85 10.78
CA LEU A 133 -34.99 14.45 12.01
C LEU A 133 -36.19 15.36 11.74
N ASP A 134 -36.25 16.01 10.58
CA ASP A 134 -37.39 16.81 10.16
C ASP A 134 -38.60 15.92 9.83
N ASP A 135 -38.39 14.78 9.16
CA ASP A 135 -39.44 13.79 8.87
C ASP A 135 -39.99 13.09 10.13
N LEU A 136 -39.22 13.03 11.23
CA LEU A 136 -39.62 12.40 12.49
C LEU A 136 -40.49 13.29 13.39
N GLU A 137 -40.84 14.51 12.95
CA GLU A 137 -41.74 15.43 13.66
C GLU A 137 -41.42 15.62 15.15
N LEU A 138 -40.14 15.79 15.48
CA LEU A 138 -39.67 15.88 16.87
C LEU A 138 -40.28 17.06 17.63
N SER A 139 -40.64 16.83 18.90
CA SER A 139 -41.01 17.91 19.82
C SER A 139 -39.84 18.87 20.04
N ALA A 140 -40.12 20.11 20.47
CA ALA A 140 -39.09 21.12 20.72
C ALA A 140 -37.99 20.63 21.68
N ILE A 141 -38.37 19.89 22.74
CA ILE A 141 -37.43 19.33 23.72
C ILE A 141 -36.55 18.23 23.10
N GLN A 142 -37.10 17.39 22.21
CA GLN A 142 -36.33 16.35 21.52
C GLN A 142 -35.39 16.95 20.49
N ARG A 143 -35.83 17.98 19.77
CA ARG A 143 -35.02 18.70 18.78
C ARG A 143 -33.81 19.39 19.41
N ASP A 144 -33.98 19.98 20.59
CA ASP A 144 -32.90 20.62 21.36
C ASP A 144 -31.82 19.61 21.81
N LYS A 145 -32.22 18.38 22.15
CA LYS A 145 -31.29 17.30 22.54
C LYS A 145 -30.58 16.62 21.37
N ALA A 146 -31.09 16.74 20.15
CA ALA A 146 -30.60 15.99 19.00
C ALA A 146 -29.11 16.23 18.69
N PRO A 147 -28.57 17.47 18.71
CA PRO A 147 -27.15 17.72 18.43
C PRO A 147 -26.19 16.98 19.38
N ASP A 148 -26.51 16.95 20.68
CA ASP A 148 -25.68 16.28 21.69
C ASP A 148 -25.65 14.76 21.48
N VAL A 149 -26.82 14.17 21.21
CA VAL A 149 -26.94 12.74 20.92
C VAL A 149 -26.19 12.38 19.64
N ILE A 150 -26.35 13.16 18.57
CA ILE A 150 -25.60 12.95 17.31
C ILE A 150 -24.09 13.03 17.57
N ARG A 151 -23.63 14.05 18.28
CA ARG A 151 -22.21 14.22 18.61
C ARG A 151 -21.67 13.02 19.38
N GLN A 152 -22.39 12.54 20.39
CA GLN A 152 -22.00 11.36 21.17
C GLN A 152 -21.80 10.13 20.27
N HIS A 153 -22.73 9.88 19.35
CA HIS A 153 -22.63 8.74 18.44
C HIS A 153 -21.54 8.89 17.39
N LEU A 154 -21.33 10.09 16.83
CA LEU A 154 -20.25 10.36 15.89
C LEU A 154 -18.87 10.19 16.55
N LEU A 155 -18.71 10.65 17.79
CA LEU A 155 -17.47 10.44 18.55
C LEU A 155 -17.22 8.96 18.82
N ALA A 156 -18.25 8.21 19.24
CA ALA A 156 -18.15 6.77 19.45
C ALA A 156 -17.75 6.04 18.16
N ALA A 157 -18.36 6.38 17.02
CA ALA A 157 -18.02 5.80 15.72
C ALA A 157 -16.57 6.11 15.30
N SER A 158 -16.08 7.33 15.55
CA SER A 158 -14.70 7.73 15.22
C SER A 158 -13.65 7.00 16.07
N ALA A 159 -13.95 6.73 17.34
CA ALA A 159 -13.04 6.04 18.25
C ALA A 159 -12.81 4.58 17.84
N VAL A 160 -13.86 3.90 17.36
CA VAL A 160 -13.79 2.52 16.85
C VAL A 160 -12.91 2.42 15.60
N ARG A 161 -12.94 3.43 14.73
CA ARG A 161 -12.09 3.44 13.52
C ARG A 161 -10.62 3.65 13.87
N THR A 162 -10.32 4.55 14.82
CA THR A 162 -8.94 4.89 15.20
C THR A 162 -8.20 3.73 15.86
N SER A 163 -8.90 2.87 16.61
CA SER A 163 -8.31 1.66 17.19
C SER A 163 -8.03 0.57 16.16
N ALA A 164 -8.81 0.50 15.08
CA ALA A 164 -8.62 -0.44 13.98
C ALA A 164 -7.46 -0.05 13.05
N ASP A 165 -7.26 1.25 12.77
CA ASP A 165 -6.11 1.71 11.96
C ASP A 165 -4.78 1.55 12.72
N LYS A 166 -4.74 1.85 14.02
CA LYS A 166 -3.50 1.74 14.82
C LYS A 166 -2.98 0.31 14.99
N SER A 167 -3.83 -0.70 14.93
CA SER A 167 -3.39 -2.10 15.05
C SER A 167 -2.72 -2.62 13.77
N ALA A 168 -2.93 -1.96 12.63
CA ALA A 168 -2.28 -2.30 11.37
C ALA A 168 -0.86 -1.71 11.23
N ASP A 169 -0.57 -0.58 11.90
CA ASP A 169 0.68 0.19 11.75
C ASP A 169 1.83 -0.23 12.70
N ILE A 170 1.60 -1.12 13.68
CA ILE A 170 2.58 -1.44 14.76
C ILE A 170 2.95 -2.94 14.79
N ALA A 171 3.12 -3.57 13.63
CA ALA A 171 3.85 -4.82 13.57
C ALA A 171 5.22 -4.55 12.93
N PRO A 172 6.32 -4.42 13.70
CA PRO A 172 7.64 -4.56 13.10
C PRO A 172 7.67 -5.92 12.38
N PRO A 173 8.23 -6.01 11.15
CA PRO A 173 8.33 -7.29 10.47
C PRO A 173 9.04 -8.26 11.40
N ALA A 174 8.37 -9.37 11.73
CA ALA A 174 8.96 -10.44 12.52
C ALA A 174 10.33 -10.75 11.94
N THR A 175 11.37 -10.70 12.78
CA THR A 175 12.75 -10.97 12.40
C THR A 175 12.80 -12.33 11.71
N ILE A 176 12.86 -12.35 10.38
CA ILE A 176 13.20 -13.57 9.64
C ILE A 176 14.69 -13.73 9.85
N VAL A 177 15.05 -14.43 10.93
CA VAL A 177 16.39 -14.99 11.09
C VAL A 177 16.50 -16.07 10.02
N ALA A 178 17.01 -15.70 8.84
CA ALA A 178 17.44 -16.66 7.84
C ALA A 178 18.68 -17.35 8.40
N SER A 179 18.49 -18.51 9.03
CA SER A 179 19.56 -19.47 9.30
C SER A 179 20.10 -19.96 7.95
N PHE A 180 21.18 -19.35 7.50
CA PHE A 180 22.05 -19.95 6.49
C PHE A 180 22.99 -20.90 7.23
N ASP A 181 22.59 -22.17 7.29
CA ASP A 181 23.52 -23.26 7.62
C ASP A 181 24.26 -23.66 6.33
N GLU A 182 25.59 -23.77 6.45
CA GLU A 182 26.54 -24.28 5.43
C GLU A 182 26.36 -25.78 5.13
#